data_AF-A0A1T4QS49-F1
#
_entry.id   AF-A0A1T4QS49-F1
#
_cell.length_a   1.000
_cell.length_b   1.000
_cell.length_c   1.000
_cell.angle_alpha   90.00
_cell.angle_beta   90.00
_cell.angle_gamma   90.00
#
_symmetry.space_group_name_H-M   'P 1'
#
loop_
_entity.id
_entity.type
_entity.pdbx_description
1 polymer ?
#
loop_
_entity_poly.entity_id
_entity_poly.type
_entity_poly.pdbx_seq_one_letter_code
_entity_poly.pdbx_strand_id
1 'polypeptide(L)'
;MSKGKKYRLCCLVLIGLLMLAPLARAAEVDFRQGRLVPIVSRSIVLSRNVPAIHRVRPGEYLLRIARQYNVSVQDLIRANGLKSKIIYPGQKLIIPRGSKMMARASGRMAAGVYYYKGRIIRISESEMDLLARLVHAEARGESFQGKVAVAAVVLNRVINDQFPDTVKEVILQKTRGTYQFSPVQDGAINLPADRESYEAVREALAGYDPTEGSLYFYNPQIATDTWIKTLPTSTMIGNHVFAR
;
A
#
# COMPACT_ATOMS: atom_id res chain seq x y z
N MET A 1 8.76 10.65 91.70
CA MET A 1 8.76 11.89 90.88
C MET A 1 9.49 11.64 89.57
N SER A 2 9.10 12.34 88.50
CA SER A 2 9.62 12.29 87.11
C SER A 2 8.92 11.24 86.22
N LYS A 3 7.91 11.61 85.42
CA LYS A 3 7.90 12.33 84.12
C LYS A 3 8.58 11.59 82.96
N GLY A 4 7.72 10.97 82.13
CA GLY A 4 7.65 11.27 80.69
C GLY A 4 8.38 10.34 79.71
N LYS A 5 7.63 9.74 78.78
CA LYS A 5 7.84 9.84 77.32
C LYS A 5 6.60 9.31 76.58
N LYS A 6 6.32 9.96 75.44
CA LYS A 6 5.03 10.11 74.76
C LYS A 6 4.61 8.88 73.95
N TYR A 7 3.31 8.57 73.94
CA TYR A 7 2.64 7.81 72.87
C TYR A 7 1.31 8.52 72.49
N ARG A 8 1.16 8.85 71.20
CA ARG A 8 -0.14 9.03 70.52
C ARG A 8 -0.12 7.97 69.41
N LEU A 9 -0.82 6.86 69.60
CA LEU A 9 -2.22 6.62 69.25
C LEU A 9 -2.46 6.65 67.73
N CYS A 10 -2.61 5.46 67.13
CA CYS A 10 -3.78 5.19 66.30
C CYS A 10 -4.06 3.68 66.30
N CYS A 11 -5.31 3.33 66.59
CA CYS A 11 -5.85 2.00 66.85
C CYS A 11 -5.53 1.00 65.73
N LEU A 12 -4.94 -0.15 66.06
CA LEU A 12 -5.62 -1.45 66.27
C LEU A 12 -6.45 -1.92 65.06
N VAL A 13 -5.78 -2.70 64.21
CA VAL A 13 -6.40 -3.70 63.34
C VAL A 13 -6.02 -5.07 63.92
N LEU A 14 -7.01 -5.86 64.32
CA LEU A 14 -6.85 -7.28 64.62
C LEU A 14 -7.71 -8.09 63.63
N ILE A 15 -7.02 -8.74 62.68
CA ILE A 15 -7.10 -10.15 62.26
C ILE A 15 -8.48 -10.83 62.44
N GLY A 16 -9.14 -11.42 61.45
CA GLY A 16 -8.82 -11.72 60.07
C GLY A 16 -9.84 -12.76 59.54
N LEU A 17 -10.17 -12.74 58.25
CA LEU A 17 -10.70 -13.91 57.54
C LEU A 17 -10.64 -13.67 56.02
N LEU A 18 -9.97 -14.60 55.34
CA LEU A 18 -10.34 -15.20 54.05
C LEU A 18 -11.51 -14.52 53.30
N MET A 19 -11.22 -13.96 52.13
CA MET A 19 -11.90 -14.22 50.84
C MET A 19 -11.59 -13.07 49.87
N LEU A 20 -11.32 -13.45 48.62
CA LEU A 20 -10.98 -12.57 47.51
C LEU A 20 -11.96 -11.39 47.37
N ALA A 21 -11.40 -10.20 47.16
CA ALA A 21 -12.14 -8.99 46.82
C ALA A 21 -13.00 -9.19 45.55
N PRO A 22 -14.29 -8.83 45.55
CA PRO A 22 -15.04 -8.71 44.33
C PRO A 22 -14.79 -7.32 43.72
N LEU A 23 -14.34 -7.32 42.46
CA LEU A 23 -14.57 -6.23 41.52
C LEU A 23 -16.09 -6.12 41.31
N ALA A 24 -16.73 -5.09 41.86
CA ALA A 24 -18.11 -4.74 41.52
C ALA A 24 -18.16 -3.31 40.98
N ARG A 25 -18.20 -3.22 39.65
CA ARG A 25 -18.58 -2.02 38.90
C ARG A 25 -20.11 -1.96 38.87
N ALA A 26 -20.66 -0.79 39.15
CA ALA A 26 -22.10 -0.52 39.21
C ALA A 26 -22.86 -1.03 37.97
N ALA A 27 -23.99 -1.69 38.20
CA ALA A 27 -24.97 -2.09 37.19
C ALA A 27 -26.29 -1.34 37.48
N GLU A 28 -26.89 -0.73 36.46
CA GLU A 28 -28.25 -0.19 36.52
C GLU A 28 -29.24 -1.17 35.85
N VAL A 29 -30.49 -1.17 36.33
CA VAL A 29 -31.55 -2.13 35.99
C VAL A 29 -32.51 -1.51 34.97
N ASP A 30 -32.72 -2.18 33.83
CA ASP A 30 -33.80 -1.84 32.89
C ASP A 30 -35.08 -2.61 33.27
N PHE A 31 -36.16 -1.87 33.55
CA PHE A 31 -37.34 -2.32 34.30
C PHE A 31 -38.42 -3.00 33.45
N ARG A 32 -38.13 -3.43 32.21
CA ARG A 32 -39.20 -3.93 31.32
C ARG A 32 -39.34 -5.44 31.19
N GLN A 33 -38.34 -6.28 31.50
CA GLN A 33 -38.48 -7.74 31.33
C GLN A 33 -37.69 -8.65 32.30
N GLY A 34 -37.26 -8.18 33.48
CA GLY A 34 -36.95 -9.05 34.63
C GLY A 34 -35.99 -10.24 34.43
N ARG A 35 -35.10 -10.23 33.42
CA ARG A 35 -34.12 -11.30 33.18
C ARG A 35 -32.70 -10.74 33.15
N LEU A 36 -31.83 -11.32 33.97
CA LEU A 36 -30.39 -11.08 33.94
C LEU A 36 -29.82 -11.61 32.61
N VAL A 37 -29.35 -10.72 31.74
CA VAL A 37 -28.56 -11.07 30.56
C VAL A 37 -27.09 -10.68 30.79
N PRO A 38 -26.13 -11.56 30.49
CA PRO A 38 -24.72 -11.27 30.68
C PRO A 38 -24.29 -10.13 29.76
N ILE A 39 -23.54 -9.17 30.30
CA ILE A 39 -22.87 -8.11 29.53
C ILE A 39 -21.70 -8.76 28.80
N VAL A 40 -21.99 -9.51 27.73
CA VAL A 40 -21.00 -9.68 26.67
C VAL A 40 -20.89 -8.33 25.99
N SER A 41 -19.81 -7.64 26.34
CA SER A 41 -19.18 -6.51 25.65
C SER A 41 -20.03 -5.84 24.58
N ARG A 42 -20.57 -4.69 24.97
CA ARG A 42 -21.13 -3.66 24.10
C ARG A 42 -20.28 -3.54 22.83
N SER A 43 -20.89 -3.93 21.71
CA SER A 43 -20.53 -3.53 20.35
C SER A 43 -19.47 -4.36 19.61
N ILE A 44 -19.73 -5.65 19.41
CA ILE A 44 -19.81 -6.14 18.01
C ILE A 44 -20.95 -5.32 17.39
N VAL A 45 -20.64 -4.10 16.93
CA VAL A 45 -21.52 -3.43 15.99
C VAL A 45 -21.46 -4.33 14.78
N LEU A 46 -22.52 -5.08 14.54
CA LEU A 46 -22.89 -5.62 13.24
C LEU A 46 -22.36 -4.63 12.21
N SER A 47 -21.26 -4.98 11.54
CA SER A 47 -20.60 -4.10 10.58
C SER A 47 -21.65 -3.84 9.51
N ARG A 48 -22.39 -2.74 9.66
CA ARG A 48 -23.40 -2.37 8.69
C ARG A 48 -22.58 -2.18 7.42
N ASN A 49 -22.85 -3.03 6.44
CA ASN A 49 -22.32 -3.00 5.09
C ASN A 49 -22.85 -1.75 4.37
N VAL A 50 -22.71 -0.57 5.00
CA VAL A 50 -23.03 0.71 4.39
C VAL A 50 -21.84 1.01 3.51
N PRO A 51 -22.03 1.09 2.18
CA PRO A 51 -20.96 1.54 1.31
C PRO A 51 -20.53 2.92 1.78
N ALA A 52 -19.25 3.09 2.11
CA ALA A 52 -18.74 4.43 2.32
C ALA A 52 -18.76 5.16 0.98
N ILE A 53 -19.21 6.40 0.97
CA ILE A 53 -19.18 7.23 -0.24
C ILE A 53 -17.99 8.18 -0.12
N HIS A 54 -17.14 8.19 -1.14
CA HIS A 54 -16.03 9.13 -1.27
C HIS A 54 -16.33 10.17 -2.35
N ARG A 55 -16.08 11.45 -2.07
CA ARG A 55 -16.19 12.53 -3.06
C ARG A 55 -14.81 12.85 -3.60
N VAL A 56 -14.62 12.62 -4.90
CA VAL A 56 -13.37 12.85 -5.63
C VAL A 56 -12.97 14.33 -5.50
N ARG A 57 -11.74 14.58 -5.07
CA ARG A 57 -11.11 15.89 -4.96
C ARG A 57 -10.30 16.21 -6.22
N PRO A 58 -10.01 17.49 -6.50
CA PRO A 58 -9.09 17.86 -7.57
C PRO A 58 -7.75 17.10 -7.47
N GLY A 59 -7.32 16.51 -8.58
CA GLY A 59 -6.11 15.68 -8.66
C GLY A 59 -6.20 14.28 -8.04
N GLU A 60 -7.40 13.82 -7.63
CA GLU A 60 -7.60 12.41 -7.27
C GLU A 60 -7.81 11.53 -8.49
N TYR A 61 -7.29 10.31 -8.40
CA TYR A 61 -7.50 9.24 -9.36
C TYR A 61 -7.92 7.97 -8.60
N LEU A 62 -8.65 7.07 -9.24
CA LEU A 62 -9.33 5.92 -8.61
C LEU A 62 -8.45 5.12 -7.66
N LEU A 63 -7.18 5.02 -8.03
CA LEU A 63 -6.21 4.23 -7.32
C LEU A 63 -5.78 4.85 -5.98
N ARG A 64 -5.61 6.18 -5.90
CA ARG A 64 -5.39 6.90 -4.63
C ARG A 64 -6.56 6.67 -3.66
N ILE A 65 -7.78 6.72 -4.19
CA ILE A 65 -9.01 6.48 -3.44
C ILE A 65 -9.08 5.01 -2.99
N ALA A 66 -8.84 4.07 -3.90
CA ALA A 66 -8.85 2.65 -3.60
C ALA A 66 -7.88 2.30 -2.46
N ARG A 67 -6.67 2.88 -2.48
CA ARG A 67 -5.68 2.76 -1.39
C ARG A 67 -6.18 3.34 -0.06
N GLN A 68 -6.72 4.55 -0.07
CA GLN A 68 -7.22 5.21 1.14
C GLN A 68 -8.23 4.32 1.87
N TYR A 69 -9.05 3.58 1.13
CA TYR A 69 -10.07 2.70 1.70
C TYR A 69 -9.68 1.22 1.71
N ASN A 70 -8.45 0.90 1.34
CA ASN A 70 -7.93 -0.46 1.32
C ASN A 70 -8.72 -1.44 0.43
N VAL A 71 -9.25 -0.94 -0.70
CA VAL A 71 -9.99 -1.70 -1.71
C VAL A 71 -9.15 -1.82 -3.00
N SER A 72 -9.49 -2.75 -3.90
CA SER A 72 -8.84 -2.76 -5.22
C SER A 72 -9.47 -1.74 -6.15
N VAL A 73 -8.70 -1.22 -7.11
CA VAL A 73 -9.25 -0.38 -8.19
C VAL A 73 -10.32 -1.13 -8.97
N GLN A 74 -10.13 -2.42 -9.22
CA GLN A 74 -11.11 -3.23 -9.94
C GLN A 74 -12.42 -3.36 -9.16
N ASP A 75 -12.34 -3.58 -7.84
CA ASP A 75 -13.53 -3.59 -6.97
C ASP A 75 -14.21 -2.23 -6.96
N LEU A 76 -13.43 -1.16 -6.89
CA LEU A 76 -13.94 0.21 -6.92
C LEU A 76 -14.63 0.51 -8.25
N ILE A 77 -14.05 0.11 -9.39
CA ILE A 77 -14.63 0.22 -10.73
C ILE A 77 -15.95 -0.56 -10.81
N ARG A 78 -15.94 -1.84 -10.42
CA ARG A 78 -17.12 -2.71 -10.44
C ARG A 78 -18.24 -2.17 -9.55
N ALA A 79 -17.91 -1.75 -8.34
CA ALA A 79 -18.88 -1.19 -7.38
C ALA A 79 -19.51 0.12 -7.87
N ASN A 80 -18.88 0.82 -8.81
CA ASN A 80 -19.34 2.10 -9.35
C ASN A 80 -19.77 2.02 -10.82
N GLY A 81 -19.79 0.83 -11.44
CA GLY A 81 -20.15 0.66 -12.85
C GLY A 81 -19.27 1.49 -13.80
N LEU A 82 -18.01 1.77 -13.42
CA LEU A 82 -17.12 2.60 -14.23
C LEU A 82 -16.67 1.80 -15.47
N LYS A 83 -16.79 2.41 -16.64
CA LYS A 83 -16.31 1.81 -17.91
C LYS A 83 -14.83 2.06 -18.16
N SER A 84 -14.25 3.05 -17.49
CA SER A 84 -12.85 3.43 -17.60
C SER A 84 -12.28 3.83 -16.23
N LYS A 85 -10.98 4.09 -16.16
CA LYS A 85 -10.30 4.55 -14.94
C LYS A 85 -10.44 6.06 -14.68
N ILE A 86 -11.13 6.77 -15.57
CA ILE A 86 -11.29 8.23 -15.53
C ILE A 86 -12.35 8.58 -14.50
N ILE A 87 -12.02 9.51 -13.60
CA ILE A 87 -12.93 10.11 -12.62
C ILE A 87 -12.77 11.62 -12.62
N TYR A 88 -13.83 12.31 -12.23
CA TYR A 88 -13.87 13.78 -12.23
C TYR A 88 -14.00 14.34 -10.80
N PRO A 89 -13.37 15.49 -10.50
CA PRO A 89 -13.57 16.17 -9.24
C PRO A 89 -15.06 16.40 -8.95
N GLY A 90 -15.48 16.10 -7.72
CA GLY A 90 -16.86 16.17 -7.27
C GLY A 90 -17.66 14.88 -7.46
N GLN A 91 -17.18 13.92 -8.27
CA GLN A 91 -17.83 12.62 -8.47
C GLN A 91 -17.91 11.85 -7.15
N LYS A 92 -19.03 11.17 -6.91
CA LYS A 92 -19.22 10.30 -5.73
C LYS A 92 -18.93 8.86 -6.10
N LEU A 93 -18.07 8.20 -5.33
CA LEU A 93 -17.70 6.80 -5.50
C LEU A 93 -18.13 5.97 -4.29
N ILE A 94 -18.83 4.88 -4.55
CA ILE A 94 -19.17 3.79 -3.65
C ILE A 94 -17.89 3.01 -3.35
N ILE A 95 -17.49 2.97 -2.09
CA ILE A 95 -16.33 2.23 -1.62
C ILE A 95 -16.77 0.82 -1.18
N PRO A 96 -16.35 -0.26 -1.87
CA PRO A 96 -16.72 -1.62 -1.52
C PRO A 96 -15.97 -2.10 -0.28
N ARG A 97 -16.54 -1.86 0.91
CA ARG A 97 -16.01 -2.33 2.19
C ARG A 97 -16.43 -3.78 2.44
N GLY A 98 -15.89 -4.76 1.70
CA GLY A 98 -16.31 -6.15 1.93
C GLY A 98 -15.50 -7.28 1.29
N SER A 99 -14.72 -7.05 0.23
CA SER A 99 -14.12 -8.18 -0.52
C SER A 99 -12.65 -8.47 -0.15
N LYS A 100 -11.81 -7.45 0.03
CA LYS A 100 -10.35 -7.64 0.23
C LYS A 100 -9.90 -7.83 1.68
N MET A 101 -10.65 -7.31 2.65
CA MET A 101 -10.27 -7.42 4.07
C MET A 101 -10.42 -8.88 4.58
N MET A 102 -11.37 -9.64 4.04
CA MET A 102 -11.56 -11.06 4.33
C MET A 102 -10.50 -11.94 3.63
N ALA A 103 -10.17 -11.65 2.37
CA ALA A 103 -9.13 -12.41 1.63
C ALA A 103 -7.70 -12.18 2.14
N ARG A 104 -7.41 -11.00 2.73
CA ARG A 104 -6.12 -10.70 3.37
C ARG A 104 -5.95 -11.34 4.75
N ALA A 105 -7.05 -11.69 5.43
CA ALA A 105 -7.00 -12.36 6.71
C ALA A 105 -6.60 -13.84 6.60
N SER A 106 -6.76 -14.45 5.41
CA SER A 106 -6.46 -15.87 5.15
C SER A 106 -4.99 -16.17 4.78
N GLY A 107 -4.14 -15.16 4.67
CA GLY A 107 -2.72 -15.34 4.38
C GLY A 107 -1.95 -14.03 4.43
N ARG A 108 -1.37 -13.67 5.59
CA ARG A 108 -0.37 -12.61 5.65
C ARG A 108 0.83 -13.06 4.83
N MET A 109 0.96 -12.55 3.60
CA MET A 109 2.23 -12.59 2.88
C MET A 109 3.32 -12.02 3.78
N ALA A 110 4.47 -12.69 3.86
CA ALA A 110 5.63 -12.18 4.58
C ALA A 110 6.04 -10.81 4.00
N ALA A 111 6.62 -9.94 4.84
CA ALA A 111 7.15 -8.67 4.39
C ALA A 111 8.11 -8.89 3.20
N GLY A 112 7.95 -8.10 2.14
CA GLY A 112 8.75 -8.23 0.92
C GLY A 112 8.29 -9.33 -0.06
N VAL A 113 7.18 -10.04 0.19
CA VAL A 113 6.62 -11.01 -0.78
C VAL A 113 5.40 -10.42 -1.49
N TYR A 114 5.43 -10.42 -2.83
CA TYR A 114 4.39 -9.85 -3.67
C TYR A 114 3.89 -10.87 -4.70
N TYR A 115 2.57 -10.91 -4.91
CA TYR A 115 1.97 -11.60 -6.06
C TYR A 115 1.84 -10.62 -7.22
N TYR A 116 2.66 -10.80 -8.25
CA TYR A 116 2.69 -9.94 -9.43
C TYR A 116 2.42 -10.77 -10.69
N LYS A 117 1.31 -10.47 -11.39
CA LYS A 117 0.88 -11.12 -12.64
C LYS A 117 0.98 -12.66 -12.63
N GLY A 118 0.54 -13.29 -11.54
CA GLY A 118 0.52 -14.75 -11.41
C GLY A 118 1.84 -15.38 -10.94
N ARG A 119 2.90 -14.59 -10.73
CA ARG A 119 4.17 -15.04 -10.14
C ARG A 119 4.35 -14.47 -8.74
N ILE A 120 5.08 -15.19 -7.89
CA ILE A 120 5.54 -14.69 -6.59
C ILE A 120 6.90 -14.04 -6.81
N ILE A 121 7.04 -12.78 -6.46
CA ILE A 121 8.31 -12.06 -6.46
C ILE A 121 8.69 -11.65 -5.03
N ARG A 122 9.99 -11.68 -4.75
CA ARG A 122 10.55 -11.24 -3.46
C ARG A 122 11.32 -9.95 -3.68
N ILE A 123 10.99 -8.92 -2.91
CA ILE A 123 11.62 -7.61 -2.98
C ILE A 123 11.98 -7.20 -1.56
N SER A 124 13.28 -7.03 -1.34
CA SER A 124 13.82 -6.49 -0.08
C SER A 124 13.55 -4.98 0.06
N GLU A 125 13.67 -4.45 1.27
CA GLU A 125 13.54 -2.99 1.50
C GLU A 125 14.55 -2.18 0.67
N SER A 126 15.77 -2.70 0.49
CA SER A 126 16.80 -2.05 -0.34
C SER A 126 16.47 -2.09 -1.83
N GLU A 127 15.83 -3.15 -2.33
CA GLU A 127 15.35 -3.20 -3.72
C GLU A 127 14.13 -2.32 -3.95
N MET A 128 13.23 -2.23 -2.96
CA MET A 128 12.11 -1.29 -2.98
C MET A 128 12.62 0.15 -3.09
N ASP A 129 13.62 0.50 -2.27
CA ASP A 129 14.28 1.80 -2.31
C ASP A 129 14.99 2.03 -3.65
N LEU A 130 15.79 1.08 -4.12
CA LEU A 130 16.49 1.16 -5.41
C LEU A 130 15.52 1.39 -6.58
N LEU A 131 14.42 0.64 -6.62
CA LEU A 131 13.39 0.80 -7.65
C LEU A 131 12.68 2.15 -7.54
N ALA A 132 12.41 2.64 -6.33
CA ALA A 132 11.82 3.97 -6.14
C ALA A 132 12.78 5.08 -6.61
N ARG A 133 14.09 4.95 -6.36
CA ARG A 133 15.11 5.91 -6.85
C ARG A 133 15.21 5.91 -8.35
N LEU A 134 15.16 4.74 -8.98
CA LEU A 134 15.12 4.64 -10.44
C LEU A 134 13.89 5.36 -10.99
N VAL A 135 12.69 5.06 -10.46
CA VAL A 135 11.44 5.70 -10.89
C VAL A 135 11.52 7.22 -10.70
N HIS A 136 12.09 7.68 -9.58
CA HIS A 136 12.27 9.09 -9.32
C HIS A 136 13.17 9.75 -10.37
N ALA A 137 14.26 9.10 -10.77
CA ALA A 137 15.22 9.62 -11.73
C ALA A 137 14.68 9.60 -13.17
N GLU A 138 14.07 8.49 -13.60
CA GLU A 138 13.56 8.30 -14.98
C GLU A 138 12.27 9.06 -15.28
N ALA A 139 11.40 9.18 -14.27
CA ALA A 139 10.06 9.76 -14.43
C ALA A 139 9.90 11.03 -13.57
N ARG A 140 10.98 11.79 -13.37
CA ARG A 140 10.92 13.06 -12.65
C ARG A 140 10.06 14.05 -13.42
N GLY A 141 9.03 14.58 -12.77
CA GLY A 141 8.10 15.53 -13.39
C GLY A 141 7.06 14.90 -14.33
N GLU A 142 7.12 13.58 -14.55
CA GLU A 142 6.06 12.86 -15.25
C GLU A 142 4.82 12.70 -14.37
N SER A 143 3.68 12.40 -15.01
CA SER A 143 2.46 12.06 -14.28
C SER A 143 2.66 10.84 -13.38
N PHE A 144 1.83 10.68 -12.34
CA PHE A 144 1.84 9.48 -11.50
C PHE A 144 1.71 8.19 -12.33
N GLN A 145 0.91 8.21 -13.40
CA GLN A 145 0.79 7.07 -14.31
C GLN A 145 2.11 6.76 -15.02
N GLY A 146 2.89 7.78 -15.43
CA GLY A 146 4.23 7.61 -16.00
C GLY A 146 5.23 7.01 -15.00
N LYS A 147 5.18 7.45 -13.73
CA LYS A 147 5.99 6.84 -12.65
C LYS A 147 5.65 5.36 -12.45
N VAL A 148 4.37 5.00 -12.44
CA VAL A 148 3.93 3.59 -12.35
C VAL A 148 4.39 2.80 -13.59
N ALA A 149 4.35 3.43 -14.77
CA ALA A 149 4.76 2.81 -16.02
C ALA A 149 6.23 2.37 -15.99
N VAL A 150 7.14 3.23 -15.54
CA VAL A 150 8.57 2.88 -15.38
C VAL A 150 8.75 1.73 -14.39
N ALA A 151 8.09 1.77 -13.23
CA ALA A 151 8.14 0.69 -12.26
C ALA A 151 7.62 -0.64 -12.84
N ALA A 152 6.52 -0.60 -13.59
CA ALA A 152 5.92 -1.77 -14.21
C ALA A 152 6.85 -2.41 -15.24
N VAL A 153 7.59 -1.64 -16.05
CA VAL A 153 8.58 -2.19 -16.99
C VAL A 153 9.65 -2.99 -16.26
N VAL A 154 10.19 -2.48 -15.15
CA VAL A 154 11.18 -3.22 -14.35
C VAL A 154 10.59 -4.52 -13.82
N LEU A 155 9.38 -4.48 -13.26
CA LEU A 155 8.73 -5.69 -12.74
C LEU A 155 8.35 -6.68 -13.84
N ASN A 156 7.97 -6.21 -15.03
CA ASN A 156 7.73 -7.05 -16.20
C ASN A 156 8.99 -7.81 -16.62
N ARG A 157 10.16 -7.16 -16.54
CA ARG A 157 11.45 -7.82 -16.77
C ARG A 157 11.76 -8.84 -15.70
N VAL A 158 11.57 -8.52 -14.41
CA VAL A 158 11.80 -9.46 -13.30
C VAL A 158 11.00 -10.76 -13.46
N ILE A 159 9.82 -10.71 -14.07
CA ILE A 159 8.99 -11.91 -14.33
C ILE A 159 9.15 -12.49 -15.74
N ASN A 160 10.05 -11.97 -16.55
CA ASN A 160 10.29 -12.44 -17.91
C ASN A 160 11.61 -13.20 -17.95
N ASP A 161 11.55 -14.45 -18.42
CA ASP A 161 12.67 -15.39 -18.38
C ASP A 161 13.87 -14.97 -19.27
N GLN A 162 13.74 -13.91 -20.09
CA GLN A 162 14.84 -13.31 -20.87
C GLN A 162 15.68 -12.28 -20.09
N PHE A 163 15.26 -11.94 -18.87
CA PHE A 163 15.90 -10.94 -18.01
C PHE A 163 16.28 -11.55 -16.66
N PRO A 164 17.12 -10.87 -15.86
CA PRO A 164 17.40 -11.30 -14.49
C PRO A 164 16.14 -11.33 -13.61
N ASP A 165 16.15 -12.23 -12.62
CA ASP A 165 14.98 -12.52 -11.76
C ASP A 165 14.87 -11.61 -10.53
N THR A 166 15.76 -10.61 -10.39
CA THR A 166 15.75 -9.68 -9.25
C THR A 166 15.71 -8.22 -9.71
N VAL A 167 15.05 -7.38 -8.90
CA VAL A 167 14.95 -5.94 -9.18
C VAL A 167 16.34 -5.32 -9.29
N LYS A 168 17.24 -5.69 -8.38
CA LYS A 168 18.61 -5.19 -8.39
C LYS A 168 19.34 -5.55 -9.68
N GLU A 169 19.28 -6.80 -10.13
CA GLU A 169 20.00 -7.24 -11.33
C GLU A 169 19.40 -6.66 -12.61
N VAL A 170 18.07 -6.52 -12.68
CA VAL A 170 17.41 -5.83 -13.81
C VAL A 170 17.87 -4.37 -13.90
N ILE A 171 17.91 -3.66 -12.77
CA ILE A 171 18.33 -2.25 -12.74
C ILE A 171 19.80 -2.08 -13.09
N LEU A 172 20.67 -2.97 -12.60
CA LEU A 172 22.11 -2.90 -12.83
C LEU A 172 22.56 -3.61 -14.12
N GLN A 173 21.63 -4.12 -14.92
CA GLN A 173 21.94 -4.83 -16.15
C GLN A 173 22.72 -3.95 -17.13
N LYS A 174 23.75 -4.55 -17.74
CA LYS A 174 24.57 -3.92 -18.79
C LYS A 174 24.42 -4.66 -20.10
N THR A 175 24.36 -3.90 -21.19
CA THR A 175 24.40 -4.39 -22.56
C THR A 175 25.57 -3.73 -23.28
N ARG A 176 26.52 -4.52 -23.79
CA ARG A 176 27.73 -4.03 -24.48
C ARG A 176 28.52 -2.98 -23.68
N GLY A 177 28.55 -3.12 -22.36
CA GLY A 177 29.26 -2.21 -21.44
C GLY A 177 28.45 -1.01 -20.94
N THR A 178 27.26 -0.75 -21.49
CA THR A 178 26.40 0.37 -21.12
C THR A 178 25.25 -0.10 -20.23
N TYR A 179 24.90 0.68 -19.20
CA TYR A 179 23.74 0.37 -18.37
C TYR A 179 22.44 0.59 -19.15
N GLN A 180 21.46 -0.29 -18.90
CA GLN A 180 20.15 -0.18 -19.53
C GLN A 180 19.34 1.01 -19.02
N PHE A 181 19.61 1.47 -17.80
CA PHE A 181 19.00 2.64 -17.18
C PHE A 181 20.06 3.71 -16.96
N SER A 182 19.88 4.90 -17.54
CA SER A 182 20.89 5.96 -17.48
C SER A 182 21.18 6.47 -16.06
N PRO A 183 20.23 6.51 -15.09
CA PRO A 183 20.49 6.92 -13.71
C PRO A 183 21.58 6.11 -13.00
N VAL A 184 21.82 4.87 -13.45
CA VAL A 184 22.88 4.02 -12.89
C VAL A 184 24.26 4.51 -13.35
N GLN A 185 24.35 5.00 -14.59
CA GLN A 185 25.60 5.47 -15.17
C GLN A 185 25.96 6.88 -14.70
N ASP A 186 24.99 7.79 -14.63
CA ASP A 186 25.21 9.19 -14.26
C ASP A 186 25.23 9.42 -12.73
N GLY A 187 24.88 8.39 -11.94
CA GLY A 187 24.88 8.42 -10.48
C GLY A 187 23.61 8.98 -9.85
N ALA A 188 22.61 9.41 -10.63
CA ALA A 188 21.33 9.88 -10.11
C ALA A 188 20.59 8.82 -9.30
N ILE A 189 20.85 7.52 -9.56
CA ILE A 189 20.32 6.40 -8.77
C ILE A 189 20.71 6.46 -7.29
N ASN A 190 21.75 7.21 -6.93
CA ASN A 190 22.20 7.36 -5.54
C ASN A 190 21.40 8.42 -4.77
N LEU A 191 20.61 9.26 -5.45
CA LEU A 191 19.77 10.27 -4.83
C LEU A 191 18.50 9.64 -4.23
N PRO A 192 17.99 10.17 -3.11
CA PRO A 192 16.78 9.63 -2.48
C PRO A 192 15.55 9.84 -3.36
N ALA A 193 14.64 8.88 -3.33
CA ALA A 193 13.36 8.96 -4.03
C ALA A 193 12.35 9.83 -3.27
N ASP A 194 11.44 10.46 -4.01
CA ASP A 194 10.28 11.12 -3.39
C ASP A 194 9.19 10.10 -2.96
N ARG A 195 8.27 10.56 -2.10
CA ARG A 195 7.14 9.75 -1.59
C ARG A 195 6.27 9.20 -2.72
N GLU A 196 6.09 9.98 -3.79
CA GLU A 196 5.25 9.61 -4.92
C GLU A 196 5.86 8.45 -5.73
N SER A 197 7.18 8.37 -5.81
CA SER A 197 7.92 7.31 -6.51
C SER A 197 7.79 5.99 -5.75
N TYR A 198 7.94 6.00 -4.43
CA TYR A 198 7.61 4.83 -3.59
C TYR A 198 6.16 4.40 -3.74
N GLU A 199 5.24 5.37 -3.82
CA GLU A 199 3.83 5.08 -4.06
C GLU A 199 3.61 4.45 -5.43
N ALA A 200 4.28 4.91 -6.48
CA ALA A 200 4.19 4.34 -7.82
C ALA A 200 4.71 2.91 -7.89
N VAL A 201 5.85 2.61 -7.24
CA VAL A 201 6.39 1.24 -7.15
C VAL A 201 5.40 0.29 -6.49
N ARG A 202 4.81 0.71 -5.36
CA ARG A 202 3.79 -0.08 -4.68
C ARG A 202 2.54 -0.32 -5.55
N GLU A 203 2.23 0.55 -6.52
CA GLU A 203 1.12 0.30 -7.43
C GLU A 203 1.45 -0.72 -8.49
N ALA A 204 2.64 -0.62 -9.06
CA ALA A 204 3.12 -1.61 -9.99
C ALA A 204 3.10 -2.99 -9.30
N LEU A 205 3.60 -3.09 -8.07
CA LEU A 205 3.55 -4.32 -7.27
C LEU A 205 2.14 -4.81 -6.92
N ALA A 206 1.18 -3.90 -6.79
CA ALA A 206 -0.23 -4.27 -6.62
C ALA A 206 -0.88 -4.80 -7.92
N GLY A 207 -0.13 -4.84 -9.02
CA GLY A 207 -0.53 -5.38 -10.31
C GLY A 207 -1.05 -4.32 -11.29
N TYR A 208 -0.97 -3.03 -10.97
CA TYR A 208 -1.34 -2.00 -11.93
C TYR A 208 -0.21 -1.76 -12.92
N ASP A 209 -0.42 -2.11 -14.17
CA ASP A 209 0.52 -1.86 -15.26
C ASP A 209 -0.18 -1.05 -16.37
N PRO A 210 0.14 0.26 -16.52
CA PRO A 210 -0.40 1.09 -17.58
C PRO A 210 0.30 0.91 -18.94
N THR A 211 1.39 0.14 -19.00
CA THR A 211 2.21 -0.06 -20.21
C THR A 211 1.74 -1.24 -21.05
N GLU A 212 0.76 -1.99 -20.55
CA GLU A 212 0.34 -3.24 -21.17
C GLU A 212 1.51 -4.23 -21.28
N GLY A 213 2.26 -4.47 -20.19
CA GLY A 213 3.32 -5.49 -20.22
C GLY A 213 4.54 -5.11 -21.05
N SER A 214 4.80 -3.82 -21.29
CA SER A 214 6.01 -3.40 -21.99
C SER A 214 7.28 -3.82 -21.23
N LEU A 215 8.31 -4.12 -22.01
CA LEU A 215 9.64 -4.49 -21.54
C LEU A 215 10.65 -3.38 -21.77
N TYR A 216 10.28 -2.36 -22.55
CA TYR A 216 11.14 -1.26 -22.94
C TYR A 216 10.38 0.06 -22.89
N PHE A 217 11.11 1.14 -22.65
CA PHE A 217 10.60 2.49 -22.87
C PHE A 217 11.73 3.41 -23.36
N TYR A 218 11.36 4.47 -24.06
CA TYR A 218 12.30 5.50 -24.50
C TYR A 218 11.58 6.82 -24.72
N ASN A 219 12.32 7.93 -24.58
CA ASN A 219 11.82 9.24 -24.98
C ASN A 219 12.16 9.47 -26.47
N PRO A 220 11.17 9.55 -27.38
CA PRO A 220 11.41 9.62 -28.83
C PRO A 220 12.16 10.88 -29.27
N GLN A 221 12.15 11.95 -28.46
CA GLN A 221 12.81 13.22 -28.77
C GLN A 221 14.32 13.19 -28.53
N ILE A 222 14.78 12.38 -27.57
CA ILE A 222 16.19 12.34 -27.15
C ILE A 222 16.86 10.98 -27.37
N ALA A 223 16.08 9.92 -27.62
CA ALA A 223 16.63 8.58 -27.84
C ALA A 223 17.48 8.55 -29.11
N THR A 224 18.76 8.24 -28.92
CA THR A 224 19.75 8.08 -30.00
C THR A 224 19.82 6.63 -30.51
N ASP A 225 19.42 5.65 -29.68
CA ASP A 225 19.35 4.25 -30.08
C ASP A 225 18.26 4.05 -31.15
N THR A 226 18.66 3.49 -32.29
CA THR A 226 17.75 3.20 -33.41
C THR A 226 17.04 1.87 -33.25
N TRP A 227 17.65 0.90 -32.55
CA TRP A 227 17.05 -0.42 -32.33
C TRP A 227 15.79 -0.31 -31.47
N ILE A 228 15.81 0.50 -30.41
CA ILE A 228 14.64 0.67 -29.54
C ILE A 228 13.40 1.19 -30.29
N LYS A 229 13.61 1.93 -31.40
CA LYS A 229 12.55 2.51 -32.24
C LYS A 229 11.94 1.50 -33.22
N THR A 230 12.56 0.33 -33.39
CA THR A 230 12.00 -0.74 -34.25
C THR A 230 11.06 -1.68 -33.49
N LEU A 231 11.04 -1.59 -32.16
CA LEU A 231 10.21 -2.44 -31.31
C LEU A 231 8.71 -2.10 -31.48
N PRO A 232 7.82 -3.10 -31.48
CA PRO A 232 6.37 -2.89 -31.45
C PRO A 232 5.94 -1.97 -30.29
N THR A 233 5.42 -0.80 -30.64
CA THR A 233 4.91 0.16 -29.67
C THR A 233 3.61 -0.35 -29.03
N SER A 234 3.58 -0.38 -27.70
CA SER A 234 2.38 -0.71 -26.92
C SER A 234 1.55 0.55 -26.63
N THR A 235 2.18 1.59 -26.10
CA THR A 235 1.49 2.85 -25.75
C THR A 235 2.47 4.02 -25.59
N MET A 236 1.94 5.22 -25.42
CA MET A 236 2.70 6.43 -25.08
C MET A 236 2.10 7.06 -23.82
N ILE A 237 2.92 7.30 -22.80
CA ILE A 237 2.51 7.93 -21.55
C ILE A 237 3.48 9.09 -21.27
N GLY A 238 2.93 10.31 -21.23
CA GLY A 238 3.76 11.51 -21.13
C GLY A 238 4.71 11.60 -22.32
N ASN A 239 6.00 11.78 -22.03
CA ASN A 239 7.03 11.89 -23.07
C ASN A 239 7.68 10.55 -23.44
N HIS A 240 7.17 9.42 -22.95
CA HIS A 240 7.77 8.12 -23.14
C HIS A 240 6.91 7.21 -24.02
N VAL A 241 7.56 6.58 -25.01
CA VAL A 241 7.03 5.45 -25.75
C VAL A 241 7.37 4.17 -24.99
N PHE A 242 6.40 3.27 -24.84
CA PHE A 242 6.55 1.97 -24.21
C PHE A 242 6.39 0.86 -25.26
N ALA A 243 7.28 -0.11 -25.27
CA ALA A 243 7.40 -1.13 -26.31
C ALA A 243 7.71 -2.54 -25.76
N ARG A 244 7.47 -3.55 -26.59
CA ARG A 244 7.71 -4.98 -26.29
C ARG A 244 8.78 -5.56 -27.19
#